data_AF-A0A2Z7AN86-F1
#
_entry.id   AF-A0A2Z7AN86-F1
#
_cell.length_a   1.000
_cell.length_b   1.000
_cell.length_c   1.000
_cell.angle_alpha   90.00
_cell.angle_beta   90.00
_cell.angle_gamma   90.00
#
_symmetry.space_group_name_H-M   'P 1'
#
loop_
_entity.id
_entity.type
_entity.pdbx_description
1 polymer ?
#
loop_
_entity_poly.entity_id
_entity_poly.type
_entity_poly.pdbx_seq_one_letter_code
_entity_poly.pdbx_strand_id
1 'polypeptide(L)' 'MSTSHNKIPMFSKEEYDDWNIRMQAHLAAQDDDMWFFITYGPMMIMKAYTTIAITAGGAQWIEKTRFEYTT' A
#
# COMPACT_ATOMS: atom_id res chain seq x y z
N MET A 1 41.85 7.55 1.50
CA MET A 1 40.91 7.48 2.64
C MET A 1 39.57 7.03 2.08
N SER A 2 39.03 5.89 2.53
CA SER A 2 37.75 5.37 2.05
C SER A 2 36.64 5.93 2.94
N THR A 3 35.80 6.82 2.42
CA THR A 3 34.61 7.30 3.13
C THR A 3 33.52 6.26 2.94
N SER A 4 33.28 5.42 3.96
CA SER A 4 32.10 4.54 3.92
C SER A 4 30.84 5.40 3.88
N HIS A 5 30.01 5.19 2.85
CA HIS A 5 28.77 5.92 2.62
C HIS A 5 27.58 5.40 3.46
N ASN A 6 27.83 4.51 4.43
CA ASN A 6 26.81 3.96 5.33
C ASN A 6 26.81 4.68 6.69
N LYS A 7 26.76 6.01 6.68
CA LYS A 7 26.52 6.76 7.92
C LYS A 7 25.02 6.75 8.19
N ILE A 8 24.60 5.95 9.17
CA ILE A 8 23.32 6.16 9.84
C ILE A 8 23.25 7.65 10.15
N PRO A 9 22.21 8.37 9.72
CA PRO A 9 22.08 9.78 10.03
C PRO A 9 22.19 9.96 11.55
N MET A 10 23.25 10.63 12.00
CA MET A 10 23.42 10.97 13.40
C MET A 10 22.64 12.26 13.63
N PHE A 11 21.40 12.12 14.09
CA PHE A 11 20.54 13.24 14.46
C PHE A 11 20.78 13.64 15.93
N SER A 12 20.61 14.93 16.26
CA SER A 12 20.28 15.32 17.63
C SER A 12 18.90 14.76 18.02
N LYS A 13 18.53 14.80 19.31
CA LYS A 13 17.22 14.30 19.75
C LYS A 13 16.07 15.07 19.08
N GLU A 14 16.20 16.39 18.99
CA GLU A 14 15.19 17.26 18.40
C GLU A 14 15.10 17.05 16.87
N GLU A 15 16.24 16.87 16.20
CA GLU A 15 16.28 16.58 14.76
C GLU A 15 15.73 15.18 14.44
N TYR A 16 15.92 14.22 15.35
CA TYR A 16 15.36 12.88 15.23
C TYR A 16 13.83 12.91 15.32
N ASP A 17 13.27 13.66 16.27
CA ASP A 17 11.82 13.75 16.46
C ASP A 17 11.14 14.40 15.24
N ASP A 18 11.71 15.49 14.70
CA ASP A 18 11.22 16.13 13.48
C ASP A 18 11.36 15.22 12.25
N TRP A 19 12.50 14.54 12.08
CA TRP A 19 12.69 13.54 11.03
C TRP A 19 11.67 12.42 11.13
N ASN A 20 11.44 11.89 12.33
CA ASN A 20 10.51 10.80 12.56
C ASN A 20 9.07 11.20 12.20
N ILE A 21 8.61 12.39 12.61
CA ILE A 21 7.27 12.90 12.25
C ILE A 21 7.14 13.04 10.73
N ARG A 22 8.14 13.62 10.07
CA ARG A 22 8.12 13.78 8.60
C ARG A 22 8.14 12.45 7.87
N MET A 23 8.92 11.48 8.35
CA MET A 23 9.00 10.15 7.76
C MET A 23 7.67 9.40 7.91
N GLN A 24 7.05 9.47 9.08
CA GLN A 24 5.73 8.89 9.31
C GLN A 24 4.68 9.50 8.37
N ALA A 25 4.67 10.83 8.23
CA ALA A 25 3.75 11.51 7.30
C ALA A 25 4.00 11.13 5.84
N HIS A 26 5.28 11.01 5.43
CA HIS A 26 5.64 10.61 4.08
C HIS A 26 5.21 9.17 3.76
N LEU A 27 5.45 8.23 4.68
CA LEU A 27 5.03 6.84 4.52
C LEU A 27 3.51 6.70 4.49
N ALA A 28 2.78 7.45 5.33
CA ALA A 28 1.33 7.46 5.31
C ALA A 28 0.78 7.98 3.96
N ALA A 29 1.35 9.06 3.42
CA ALA A 29 0.96 9.56 2.10
C ALA A 29 1.23 8.54 0.98
N GLN A 30 2.36 7.83 1.03
CA GLN A 30 2.67 6.77 0.06
C GLN A 30 1.70 5.58 0.17
N ASP A 31 1.33 5.19 1.39
CA ASP A 31 0.35 4.12 1.61
C ASP A 31 -1.03 4.53 1.05
N ASP A 32 -1.47 5.76 1.30
CA ASP A 32 -2.73 6.29 0.77
C ASP A 32 -2.74 6.34 -0.77
N ASP A 33 -1.67 6.83 -1.39
CA ASP A 33 -1.52 6.86 -2.85
C ASP A 33 -1.52 5.44 -3.45
N MET A 34 -0.84 4.50 -2.81
CA MET A 34 -0.82 3.10 -3.21
C MET A 34 -2.21 2.46 -3.10
N TRP A 35 -2.94 2.73 -2.00
CA TRP A 35 -4.31 2.26 -1.83
C TRP A 35 -5.25 2.81 -2.90
N PHE A 36 -5.08 4.07 -3.30
CA PHE A 36 -5.83 4.65 -4.40
C PHE A 36 -5.58 3.88 -5.70
N PHE A 37 -4.32 3.56 -6.01
CA PHE A 37 -3.98 2.83 -7.23
C PHE A 37 -4.50 1.39 -7.25
N ILE A 38 -4.48 0.69 -6.10
CA ILE A 38 -5.04 -0.66 -5.98
C ILE A 38 -6.57 -0.63 -6.09
N THR A 39 -7.22 0.40 -5.54
CA THR A 39 -8.69 0.44 -5.46
C THR A 39 -9.33 0.99 -6.73
N TYR A 40 -8.70 1.94 -7.42
CA TYR A 40 -9.30 2.67 -8.54
C TYR A 40 -8.43 2.72 -9.80
N GLY A 41 -7.20 2.20 -9.72
CA GLY A 41 -6.25 2.17 -10.82
C GLY A 41 -6.26 0.86 -11.61
N PRO A 42 -5.29 0.66 -12.52
CA PRO A 42 -5.20 -0.56 -13.34
C PRO A 42 -4.79 -1.81 -12.55
N MET A 43 -4.45 -1.69 -11.26
CA MET A 43 -4.11 -2.82 -10.37
C MET A 43 -5.28 -3.26 -9.49
N MET A 44 -6.52 -3.01 -9.91
CA MET A 44 -7.71 -3.51 -9.22
C MET A 44 -7.70 -5.04 -9.13
N ILE A 45 -7.77 -5.54 -7.90
CA ILE A 45 -7.78 -6.98 -7.64
C ILE A 45 -9.21 -7.49 -7.84
N MET A 46 -9.36 -8.43 -8.78
CA MET A 46 -10.62 -9.10 -9.07
C MET A 46 -10.76 -10.39 -8.24
N LYS A 47 -12.00 -10.81 -8.00
CA LYS A 47 -12.36 -12.09 -7.37
C LYS A 47 -13.47 -12.78 -8.16
N ALA A 48 -13.40 -14.11 -8.20
CA ALA A 48 -14.46 -14.91 -8.80
C ALA A 48 -15.71 -14.87 -7.91
N TYR A 49 -16.81 -14.39 -8.47
CA TYR A 49 -18.13 -14.43 -7.85
C TYR A 49 -18.80 -15.76 -8.22
N THR A 50 -18.53 -16.77 -7.40
CA THR A 50 -18.98 -18.16 -7.62
C THR A 50 -20.48 -18.35 -7.43
N THR A 51 -21.17 -17.45 -6.72
CA THR A 51 -22.62 -17.53 -6.45
C THR A 51 -23.50 -17.28 -7.68
N ILE A 52 -23.14 -16.35 -8.58
CA ILE A 52 -23.85 -16.18 -9.88
C ILE A 52 -23.35 -17.17 -10.93
N ALA A 53 -22.12 -17.68 -10.78
CA ALA A 53 -21.50 -18.57 -11.75
C ALA A 53 -22.29 -19.85 -12.03
N ILE A 54 -23.04 -20.33 -11.04
CA ILE A 54 -23.89 -21.52 -11.14
C ILE A 54 -25.08 -21.26 -12.08
N THR A 55 -25.56 -20.01 -12.18
CA THR A 55 -26.69 -19.63 -13.05
C THR A 55 -26.23 -19.16 -14.44
N ALA A 56 -25.06 -18.55 -14.56
CA ALA A 56 -24.54 -17.98 -15.81
C ALA A 56 -23.60 -18.91 -16.63
N GLY A 57 -23.26 -20.10 -16.12
CA GLY A 57 -22.43 -21.08 -16.81
C GLY A 57 -20.92 -20.81 -16.77
N GLY A 58 -20.44 -19.96 -15.85
CA GLY A 58 -19.02 -19.63 -15.68
C GLY A 58 -18.76 -18.58 -14.60
N ALA A 59 -17.51 -18.50 -14.11
CA ALA A 59 -17.14 -17.54 -13.06
C ALA A 59 -17.25 -16.09 -13.57
N GLN A 60 -18.04 -15.27 -12.87
CA GLN A 60 -18.04 -13.82 -13.07
C GLN A 60 -16.90 -13.21 -12.25
N TRP A 61 -16.11 -12.32 -12.85
CA TRP A 61 -15.10 -11.56 -12.12
C TRP A 61 -15.71 -10.26 -11.62
N ILE A 62 -15.60 -10.02 -10.32
CA ILE A 62 -16.01 -8.77 -9.68
C ILE A 62 -14.83 -8.16 -8.95
N GLU A 63 -14.85 -6.85 -8.79
CA GLU A 63 -13.84 -6.11 -8.04
C GLU A 63 -13.91 -6.50 -6.56
N LYS A 64 -12.77 -6.83 -5.94
CA LYS A 64 -12.67 -7.01 -4.49
C LYS A 64 -12.75 -5.65 -3.82
N THR A 65 -13.50 -5.56 -2.74
CA THR A 65 -13.58 -4.34 -1.92
C THR A 65 -12.34 -4.20 -1.03
N ARG A 66 -12.04 -2.96 -0.56
CA ARG A 66 -10.87 -2.71 0.32
C ARG A 66 -10.85 -3.59 1.57
N PHE A 67 -12.01 -3.84 2.17
CA PHE A 67 -12.15 -4.67 3.37
C PHE A 67 -11.81 -6.15 3.12
N GLU A 68 -11.93 -6.62 1.88
CA GLU A 68 -11.59 -8.00 1.49
C GLU A 68 -10.11 -8.19 1.13
N TYR A 69 -9.27 -7.14 1.25
CA TYR A 69 -7.83 -7.24 1.02
C TYR A 69 -7.06 -7.75 2.24
N THR A 70 -7.58 -7.52 3.45
CA THR A 70 -6.91 -7.85 4.72
C THR A 70 -7.51 -9.06 5.43
N THR A 71 -8.46 -9.76 4.80
CA THR A 71 -9.15 -10.94 5.33
C THR A 71 -8.75 -12.17 4.53
#